data_AF-A0A1C2HJ22-F1
#
_entry.id   AF-A0A1C2HJ22-F1
#
_cell.length_a   1.000
_cell.length_b   1.000
_cell.length_c   1.000
_cell.angle_alpha   90.00
_cell.angle_beta   90.00
_cell.angle_gamma   90.00
#
_symmetry.space_group_name_H-M   'P 1'
#
loop_
_entity.id
_entity.type
_entity.pdbx_description
1 polymer ?
#
loop_
_entity_poly.entity_id
_entity_poly.type
_entity_poly.pdbx_seq_one_letter_code
_entity_poly.pdbx_strand_id
1 'polypeptide(L)'
;MISTLHDMIVYLARHGVEDGSVYTHGGLGGGEIDGIEQIDGVWYTYFSERGKKNYYRKWPDEAAAVSYIFPRAVDLAKHYGIWTE
;
A
#
# COMPACT_ATOMS: atom_id res chain seq x y z
N MET A 1 9.50 10.28 -9.84
CA MET A 1 8.31 9.40 -9.89
C MET A 1 8.59 8.23 -8.97
N ILE A 2 7.68 7.89 -8.06
CA ILE A 2 7.81 6.73 -7.19
C ILE A 2 7.41 5.51 -8.02
N SER A 3 8.35 4.59 -8.26
CA SER A 3 8.13 3.41 -9.13
C SER A 3 8.44 2.09 -8.45
N THR A 4 8.98 2.12 -7.23
CA THR A 4 9.26 0.92 -6.43
C THR A 4 8.51 0.96 -5.11
N LEU A 5 8.22 -0.21 -4.55
CA LEU A 5 7.62 -0.36 -3.23
C LEU A 5 8.53 0.27 -2.16
N HIS A 6 9.84 0.09 -2.29
CA HIS A 6 10.80 0.70 -1.37
C HIS A 6 10.71 2.23 -1.37
N ASP A 7 10.73 2.87 -2.55
CA ASP A 7 10.62 4.32 -2.66
C ASP A 7 9.28 4.83 -2.11
N MET A 8 8.20 4.06 -2.32
CA MET A 8 6.88 4.36 -1.79
C MET A 8 6.89 4.34 -0.26
N ILE A 9 7.42 3.28 0.36
CA ILE A 9 7.53 3.15 1.81
C ILE A 9 8.36 4.28 2.39
N VAL A 10 9.54 4.56 1.83
CA VAL A 10 10.42 5.64 2.30
C VAL A 10 9.74 6.99 2.20
N TYR A 11 9.02 7.25 1.11
CA TYR A 11 8.30 8.50 0.92
C TYR A 11 7.14 8.64 1.91
N LEU A 12 6.31 7.61 2.06
CA LEU A 12 5.19 7.60 3.00
C LEU A 12 5.66 7.76 4.45
N ALA A 13 6.73 7.07 4.85
CA ALA A 13 7.29 7.17 6.19
C ALA A 13 7.78 8.59 6.53
N ARG A 14 8.34 9.34 5.56
CA ARG A 14 8.71 10.76 5.76
C ARG A 14 7.51 11.66 6.06
N HIS A 15 6.30 11.22 5.70
CA HIS A 15 5.05 11.90 5.95
C HIS A 15 4.25 11.27 7.10
N GLY A 16 4.90 10.49 7.98
CA GLY A 16 4.29 9.88 9.16
C GLY A 16 3.45 8.63 8.88
N VAL A 17 3.46 8.12 7.65
CA VAL A 17 2.64 6.98 7.24
C VAL A 17 3.43 5.67 7.38
N GLU A 18 3.10 4.91 8.43
CA GLU A 18 3.71 3.61 8.73
C GLU A 18 2.96 2.44 8.05
N ASP A 19 3.64 1.30 7.91
CA ASP A 19 3.00 0.06 7.45
C ASP A 19 1.85 -0.34 8.39
N GLY A 20 0.72 -0.74 7.81
CA GLY A 20 -0.49 -1.11 8.53
C GLY A 20 -1.42 0.04 8.93
N SER A 21 -1.05 1.30 8.64
CA SER A 21 -1.89 2.48 8.96
C SER A 21 -2.97 2.75 7.90
N VAL A 22 -2.57 3.00 6.65
CA VAL A 22 -3.46 3.25 5.49
C VAL A 22 -3.07 2.46 4.24
N TYR A 23 -1.95 1.75 4.30
CA TYR A 23 -1.58 0.68 3.38
C TYR A 23 -0.87 -0.43 4.14
N THR A 24 -0.70 -1.61 3.55
CA THR A 24 0.22 -2.63 4.09
C THR A 24 1.07 -3.30 3.00
N HIS A 25 2.28 -3.74 3.35
CA HIS A 25 3.14 -4.56 2.50
C HIS A 25 3.15 -6.04 2.94
N GLY A 26 2.49 -6.92 2.19
CA GLY A 26 2.45 -8.37 2.50
C GLY A 26 1.75 -8.79 3.80
N GLY A 27 1.27 -7.84 4.61
CA GLY A 27 0.63 -8.09 5.89
C GLY A 27 -0.89 -8.16 5.87
N LEU A 28 -1.46 -8.18 7.07
CA LEU A 28 -2.86 -7.82 7.31
C LEU A 28 -2.84 -6.48 8.03
N GLY A 29 -3.71 -5.55 7.64
CA GLY A 29 -3.84 -4.28 8.37
C GLY A 29 -4.55 -4.46 9.70
N GLY A 30 -4.47 -3.43 10.55
CA GLY A 30 -5.29 -3.31 11.77
C GLY A 30 -6.79 -3.14 11.51
N GLY A 31 -7.21 -3.15 10.24
CA GLY A 31 -8.58 -2.96 9.78
C GLY A 31 -8.70 -3.18 8.27
N GLU A 32 -9.65 -2.49 7.66
CA GLU A 32 -9.87 -2.44 6.21
C GLU A 32 -8.79 -1.58 5.53
N ILE A 33 -7.90 -2.20 4.76
CA ILE A 33 -6.74 -1.52 4.19
C ILE A 33 -6.33 -2.09 2.84
N ASP A 34 -5.82 -1.23 1.96
CA ASP A 34 -5.21 -1.65 0.71
C ASP A 34 -3.80 -2.22 0.97
N GLY A 35 -3.47 -3.33 0.30
CA GLY A 35 -2.20 -4.02 0.45
C GLY A 35 -1.48 -4.21 -0.89
N ILE A 36 -0.15 -4.31 -0.81
CA ILE A 36 0.73 -4.63 -1.94
C ILE A 36 1.69 -5.75 -1.55
N GLU A 37 1.91 -6.72 -2.44
CA GLU A 37 2.89 -7.78 -2.21
C GLU A 37 3.38 -8.42 -3.51
N GLN A 38 4.52 -9.10 -3.42
CA GLN A 38 5.03 -9.94 -4.49
C GLN A 38 4.86 -11.42 -4.12
N ILE A 39 4.24 -12.19 -5.00
CA ILE A 39 4.03 -13.63 -4.86
C ILE A 39 4.65 -14.30 -6.09
N ASP A 40 5.65 -15.16 -5.89
CA ASP A 40 6.34 -15.89 -6.97
C ASP A 40 6.82 -14.99 -8.12
N GLY A 41 7.37 -13.81 -7.77
CA GLY A 41 7.86 -12.82 -8.73
C GLY A 41 6.77 -11.95 -9.39
N VAL A 42 5.50 -12.19 -9.08
CA VAL A 42 4.36 -11.45 -9.63
C VAL A 42 3.84 -10.44 -8.61
N TRP A 43 3.60 -9.21 -9.07
CA TRP A 43 3.08 -8.14 -8.23
C TRP A 43 1.56 -8.18 -8.12
N TYR A 44 1.07 -8.05 -6.89
CA TYR A 44 -0.34 -8.00 -6.56
C TYR A 44 -0.67 -6.82 -5.66
N THR A 45 -1.90 -6.34 -5.81
CA THR A 45 -2.56 -5.56 -4.78
C THR A 45 -3.79 -6.32 -4.27
N TYR A 46 -4.15 -6.10 -3.02
CA TYR A 46 -5.28 -6.77 -2.38
C TYR A 46 -5.95 -5.82 -1.39
N PHE A 47 -7.10 -6.22 -0.89
CA PHE A 47 -7.76 -5.55 0.22
C PHE A 47 -7.77 -6.48 1.43
N SER A 48 -7.19 -6.02 2.53
CA SER A 48 -7.23 -6.73 3.81
C SER A 48 -8.51 -6.34 4.54
N GLU A 49 -9.39 -7.31 4.80
CA GLU A 49 -10.60 -7.12 5.61
C GLU A 49 -10.85 -8.34 6.50
N ARG A 50 -11.22 -8.10 7.77
CA ARG A 50 -11.58 -9.14 8.74
C ARG A 50 -10.55 -10.28 8.86
N GLY A 51 -9.27 -9.91 8.85
CA GLY A 51 -8.16 -10.86 8.99
C GLY A 51 -7.89 -11.72 7.75
N LYS A 52 -8.39 -11.31 6.57
CA LYS A 52 -8.20 -12.00 5.30
C LYS A 52 -7.76 -11.02 4.22
N LYS A 53 -6.98 -11.52 3.26
CA LYS A 53 -6.65 -10.81 2.03
C LYS A 53 -7.64 -11.20 0.93
N ASN A 54 -8.31 -10.21 0.36
CA ASN A 54 -9.36 -10.38 -0.64
C ASN A 54 -9.04 -9.56 -1.89
N TYR A 55 -9.79 -9.81 -2.97
CA TYR A 55 -9.78 -9.02 -4.21
C TYR A 55 -8.39 -8.82 -4.83
N TYR A 56 -7.59 -9.89 -4.84
CA TYR A 56 -6.28 -9.88 -5.48
C TYR A 56 -6.37 -9.40 -6.92
N ARG A 57 -5.59 -8.37 -7.22
CA ARG A 57 -5.38 -7.84 -8.57
C ARG A 57 -3.92 -8.01 -8.96
N LYS A 58 -3.70 -8.72 -10.06
CA LYS A 58 -2.38 -8.89 -10.66
C LYS A 58 -1.97 -7.64 -11.44
N TRP A 59 -0.69 -7.29 -11.35
CA TRP A 59 -0.08 -6.19 -12.09
C TRP A 59 1.04 -6.70 -13.01
N PRO A 60 1.31 -6.00 -14.13
CA PRO A 60 2.38 -6.38 -15.05
C PRO A 60 3.78 -6.22 -14.44
N ASP A 61 3.96 -5.25 -13.54
CA ASP A 61 5.21 -4.93 -12.88
C ASP A 61 4.97 -4.19 -11.55
N GLU A 62 6.05 -3.93 -10.83
CA GLU A 62 6.06 -3.20 -9.55
C GLU A 62 5.51 -1.78 -9.70
N ALA A 63 5.96 -1.07 -10.74
CA ALA A 63 5.61 0.32 -10.96
C ALA A 63 4.10 0.50 -11.15
N ALA A 64 3.43 -0.43 -11.84
CA ALA A 64 1.98 -0.42 -12.01
C ALA A 64 1.23 -0.67 -10.69
N ALA A 65 1.72 -1.61 -9.86
CA ALA A 65 1.14 -1.88 -8.54
C ALA A 65 1.30 -0.67 -7.60
N VAL A 66 2.50 -0.07 -7.57
CA VAL A 66 2.80 1.14 -6.79
C VAL A 66 1.96 2.32 -7.26
N SER A 67 1.83 2.51 -8.58
CA SER A 67 1.00 3.60 -9.14
C SER A 67 -0.48 3.48 -8.76
N TYR A 68 -0.95 2.28 -8.43
CA TYR A 68 -2.30 2.06 -7.93
C TYR A 68 -2.43 2.37 -6.44
N ILE A 69 -1.49 1.89 -5.61
CA ILE A 69 -1.58 2.00 -4.14
C ILE A 69 -1.20 3.39 -3.65
N PHE A 70 -0.11 3.95 -4.18
CA PHE A 70 0.47 5.18 -3.69
C PHE A 70 -0.53 6.35 -3.55
N PRO A 71 -1.30 6.74 -4.58
CA PRO A 71 -2.26 7.83 -4.43
C PRO A 71 -3.33 7.55 -3.38
N ARG A 72 -3.79 6.29 -3.25
CA ARG A 72 -4.80 5.88 -2.27
C ARG A 72 -4.28 6.00 -0.85
N ALA A 73 -3.04 5.55 -0.61
CA ALA A 73 -2.37 5.69 0.67
C ALA A 73 -2.22 7.17 1.07
N VAL A 74 -1.83 8.04 0.12
CA VAL A 74 -1.74 9.49 0.36
C VAL A 74 -3.10 10.10 0.71
N ASP A 75 -4.14 9.76 -0.06
CA ASP A 75 -5.49 10.29 0.16
C ASP A 75 -6.04 9.87 1.53
N LEU A 76 -5.89 8.60 1.90
CA LEU A 76 -6.30 8.08 3.21
C LEU A 76 -5.46 8.69 4.35
N ALA A 77 -4.15 8.82 4.19
CA ALA A 77 -3.29 9.44 5.20
C ALA A 77 -3.70 10.89 5.48
N LYS A 78 -4.03 11.65 4.44
CA LYS A 78 -4.54 13.02 4.57
C LYS A 78 -5.93 13.02 5.22
N HIS A 79 -6.83 12.13 4.77
CA HIS A 79 -8.17 12.03 5.30
C HIS A 79 -8.20 11.71 6.80
N TYR A 80 -7.32 10.82 7.27
CA TYR A 80 -7.21 10.43 8.67
C TYR A 80 -6.27 11.31 9.51
N GLY A 81 -5.68 12.36 8.92
CA GLY A 81 -4.80 13.29 9.64
C GLY A 81 -3.45 12.69 10.06
N ILE A 82 -3.00 11.62 9.40
CA ILE A 82 -1.69 10.99 9.61
C ILE A 82 -0.59 11.78 8.88
N TRP A 83 -0.93 12.36 7.73
CA TRP A 83 0.02 13.03 6.84
C TRP A 83 0.69 14.25 7.49
N THR A 84 2.03 14.24 7.57
CA THR A 84 2.83 15.38 8.03
C THR A 84 3.52 16.11 6.87
N GLU A 85 3.65 17.44 6.95
CA GLU A 85 4.34 18.28 5.94
C GLU A 85 5.86 18.15 5.96
#